data_AF-A0A8I1S0E6-F1
#
_entry.id   AF-A0A8I1S0E6-F1
#
_cell.length_a   1.000
_cell.length_b   1.000
_cell.length_c   1.000
_cell.angle_alpha   90.00
_cell.angle_beta   90.00
_cell.angle_gamma   90.00
#
_symmetry.space_group_name_H-M   'P 1'
#
loop_
_entity.id
_entity.type
_entity.pdbx_description
1 polymer ?
#
loop_
_entity_poly.entity_id
_entity_poly.type
_entity_poly.pdbx_seq_one_letter_code
_entity_poly.pdbx_strand_id
1 'polypeptide(L)'
;MRRLALLALLLAWAAATPARADGAMQAAANAFYNVYGALPRRGSLPDATGRMRYAAVLSPRLNRMLNEAQAAQVRFDAKVKGAAPPLIEGDIFTSMFEGATGWQVGDCTGDAKTARCPVTLTHTPPAHAAAGQKPAQWHDILVLIRTDTGWKVDDVVYDAGLAFGNTGTLSGMLKMVVAQAPA
;
A
#
# COMPACT_ATOMS: atom_id res chain seq x y z
N MET A 1 -56.16 29.12 -37.98
CA MET A 1 -54.96 28.46 -38.54
C MET A 1 -53.86 28.47 -37.47
N ARG A 2 -53.04 27.41 -37.45
CA ARG A 2 -52.25 26.86 -36.33
C ARG A 2 -51.28 27.83 -35.65
N ARG A 3 -51.28 27.82 -34.31
CA ARG A 3 -50.21 28.34 -33.43
C ARG A 3 -49.03 27.36 -33.50
N LEU A 4 -47.84 27.83 -33.91
CA LEU A 4 -46.58 27.08 -33.79
C LEU A 4 -45.95 27.38 -32.43
N ALA A 5 -45.96 26.39 -31.54
CA ALA A 5 -45.16 26.40 -30.32
C ALA A 5 -43.81 25.73 -30.62
N LEU A 6 -42.72 26.49 -30.54
CA LEU A 6 -41.36 25.95 -30.57
C LEU A 6 -41.03 25.40 -29.17
N LEU A 7 -40.93 24.07 -29.06
CA LEU A 7 -40.30 23.42 -27.92
C LEU A 7 -38.77 23.52 -28.07
N ALA A 8 -38.13 24.29 -27.20
CA ALA A 8 -36.70 24.22 -26.98
C ALA A 8 -36.39 23.01 -26.07
N LEU A 9 -35.81 21.95 -26.63
CA LEU A 9 -35.23 20.86 -25.85
C LEU A 9 -33.88 21.32 -25.30
N LEU A 10 -33.84 21.64 -24.00
CA LEU A 10 -32.60 21.80 -23.25
C LEU A 10 -32.05 20.41 -22.89
N LEU A 11 -31.02 19.96 -23.61
CA LEU A 11 -30.20 18.80 -23.24
C LEU A 11 -29.29 19.20 -22.08
N ALA A 12 -29.72 18.92 -20.85
CA ALA A 12 -28.86 19.01 -19.67
C ALA A 12 -27.87 17.84 -19.68
N TRP A 13 -26.62 18.12 -20.02
CA TRP A 13 -25.54 17.14 -19.89
C TRP A 13 -25.15 17.03 -18.41
N ALA A 14 -25.68 16.02 -17.73
CA ALA A 14 -25.31 15.71 -16.35
C ALA A 14 -23.89 15.12 -16.34
N ALA A 15 -22.88 15.96 -16.14
CA ALA A 15 -21.54 15.52 -15.77
C ALA A 15 -21.53 15.10 -14.28
N ALA A 16 -22.06 13.91 -13.99
CA ALA A 16 -21.76 13.19 -12.76
C ALA A 16 -20.63 12.19 -13.10
N THR A 17 -19.45 12.22 -12.48
CA THR A 17 -19.24 11.50 -11.22
C THR A 17 -17.76 11.60 -10.76
N PRO A 18 -17.41 12.50 -9.82
CA PRO A 18 -16.17 12.35 -9.04
C PRO A 18 -16.37 11.44 -7.81
N ALA A 19 -17.49 11.59 -7.09
CA ALA A 19 -17.72 10.93 -5.79
C ALA A 19 -17.68 9.38 -5.80
N ARG A 20 -18.02 8.73 -6.92
CA ARG A 20 -18.02 7.25 -7.03
C ARG A 20 -16.64 6.68 -7.34
N ALA A 21 -15.76 7.47 -7.97
CA ALA A 21 -14.38 7.08 -8.24
C ALA A 21 -13.56 7.10 -6.94
N ASP A 22 -13.72 8.18 -6.15
CA ASP A 22 -13.07 8.35 -4.86
C ASP A 22 -13.38 7.14 -3.96
N GLY A 23 -14.67 6.84 -3.78
CA GLY A 23 -15.14 5.72 -2.93
C GLY A 23 -14.52 4.36 -3.28
N ALA A 24 -14.25 4.10 -4.56
CA ALA A 24 -13.63 2.85 -5.01
C ALA A 24 -12.12 2.79 -4.67
N MET A 25 -11.42 3.93 -4.71
CA MET A 25 -10.01 4.02 -4.33
C MET A 25 -9.85 3.81 -2.82
N GLN A 26 -10.67 4.47 -1.99
CA GLN A 26 -10.66 4.27 -0.55
C GLN A 26 -11.02 2.83 -0.17
N ALA A 27 -11.98 2.21 -0.85
CA ALA A 27 -12.34 0.81 -0.62
C ALA A 27 -11.18 -0.13 -0.92
N ALA A 28 -10.42 0.09 -2.00
CA ALA A 28 -9.24 -0.72 -2.34
C ALA A 28 -8.10 -0.55 -1.33
N ALA A 29 -7.83 0.69 -0.88
CA ALA A 29 -6.85 0.96 0.17
C ALA A 29 -7.22 0.29 1.51
N ASN A 30 -8.49 0.36 1.91
CA ASN A 30 -8.97 -0.34 3.10
C ASN A 30 -8.91 -1.87 2.94
N ALA A 31 -9.21 -2.41 1.76
CA ALA A 31 -9.08 -3.84 1.49
C ALA A 31 -7.63 -4.33 1.66
N PHE A 32 -6.67 -3.54 1.19
CA PHE A 32 -5.25 -3.81 1.43
C PHE A 32 -4.93 -3.86 2.93
N TYR A 33 -5.35 -2.86 3.71
CA TYR A 33 -5.07 -2.85 5.14
C TYR A 33 -5.83 -3.92 5.93
N ASN A 34 -7.00 -4.34 5.47
CA ASN A 34 -7.71 -5.49 6.06
C ASN A 34 -6.89 -6.78 5.91
N VAL A 35 -6.23 -6.98 4.76
CA VAL A 35 -5.28 -8.10 4.59
C VAL A 35 -4.07 -7.90 5.49
N TYR A 36 -3.52 -6.69 5.55
CA TYR A 36 -2.39 -6.33 6.40
C TYR A 36 -2.62 -6.67 7.87
N GLY A 37 -3.71 -6.19 8.47
CA GLY A 37 -4.00 -6.43 9.88
C GLY A 37 -4.45 -7.85 10.20
N ALA A 38 -4.87 -8.64 9.20
CA ALA A 38 -5.23 -10.05 9.38
C ALA A 38 -4.00 -10.99 9.36
N LEU A 39 -2.85 -10.52 8.89
CA LEU A 39 -1.62 -11.31 8.84
C LEU A 39 -0.74 -11.07 10.08
N PRO A 40 -0.01 -12.10 10.55
CA PRO A 40 0.94 -11.90 11.64
C PRO A 40 2.01 -10.88 11.25
N ARG A 41 2.27 -9.90 12.13
CA ARG A 41 3.38 -8.96 11.99
C ARG A 41 4.69 -9.71 12.26
N ARG A 42 5.36 -10.16 11.19
CA ARG A 42 6.64 -10.88 11.27
C ARG A 42 7.85 -9.99 10.99
N GLY A 43 7.64 -8.73 10.59
CA GLY A 43 8.71 -7.78 10.33
C GLY A 43 9.66 -8.24 9.23
N SER A 44 9.13 -8.61 8.05
CA SER A 44 9.92 -8.99 6.88
C SER A 44 9.04 -9.06 5.61
N LEU A 45 9.64 -9.47 4.49
CA LEU A 45 8.91 -9.82 3.28
C LEU A 45 7.79 -10.85 3.57
N PRO A 46 6.57 -10.68 3.03
CA PRO A 46 5.50 -11.67 3.21
C PRO A 46 5.93 -13.04 2.69
N ASP A 47 5.70 -14.09 3.47
CA ASP A 47 5.90 -15.47 3.05
C ASP A 47 4.91 -15.90 1.93
N ALA A 48 5.00 -17.14 1.46
CA ALA A 48 4.11 -17.62 0.40
C ALA A 48 2.62 -17.49 0.74
N THR A 49 2.23 -17.75 1.99
CA THR A 49 0.84 -17.62 2.46
C THR A 49 0.43 -16.17 2.48
N GLY A 50 1.27 -15.28 3.01
CA GLY A 50 1.05 -13.84 3.01
C GLY A 50 0.91 -13.29 1.59
N ARG A 51 1.80 -13.68 0.67
CA ARG A 51 1.73 -13.26 -0.75
C ARG A 51 0.44 -13.72 -1.42
N MET A 52 -0.04 -14.94 -1.15
CA MET A 52 -1.34 -15.39 -1.66
C MET A 52 -2.50 -14.53 -1.14
N ARG A 53 -2.47 -14.10 0.12
CA ARG A 53 -3.49 -13.20 0.68
C ARG A 53 -3.43 -11.80 0.08
N TYR A 54 -2.22 -11.27 -0.13
CA TYR A 54 -2.02 -9.97 -0.74
C TYR A 54 -2.30 -9.93 -2.25
N ALA A 55 -2.20 -11.06 -2.95
CA ALA A 55 -2.30 -11.12 -4.41
C ALA A 55 -3.53 -10.41 -4.98
N ALA A 56 -4.67 -10.50 -4.28
CA ALA A 56 -5.92 -9.88 -4.71
C ALA A 56 -6.00 -8.36 -4.48
N VAL A 57 -5.16 -7.78 -3.63
CA VAL A 57 -5.20 -6.35 -3.25
C VAL A 57 -4.00 -5.57 -3.80
N LEU A 58 -2.95 -6.27 -4.24
CA LEU A 58 -1.78 -5.68 -4.85
C LEU A 58 -1.84 -5.72 -6.38
N SER A 59 -1.15 -4.76 -7.01
CA SER A 59 -1.02 -4.72 -8.45
C SER A 59 -0.19 -5.92 -8.95
N PRO A 60 -0.37 -6.34 -10.22
CA PRO A 60 0.49 -7.36 -10.81
C PRO A 60 1.98 -6.99 -10.77
N ARG A 61 2.32 -5.70 -10.87
CA ARG A 61 3.70 -5.22 -10.78
C ARG A 61 4.27 -5.46 -9.38
N LEU A 62 3.58 -4.97 -8.35
CA LEU A 62 4.06 -5.07 -6.98
C LEU A 62 4.14 -6.52 -6.51
N ASN A 63 3.17 -7.36 -6.91
CA ASN A 63 3.23 -8.82 -6.68
C ASN A 63 4.49 -9.46 -7.27
N ARG A 64 4.88 -9.09 -8.51
CA ARG A 64 6.13 -9.58 -9.11
C ARG A 64 7.35 -9.12 -8.33
N MET A 65 7.42 -7.84 -7.96
CA MET A 65 8.55 -7.29 -7.21
C MET A 65 8.74 -7.97 -5.85
N LEU A 66 7.65 -8.30 -5.14
CA LEU A 66 7.72 -9.06 -3.90
C LEU A 66 8.28 -10.47 -4.11
N ASN A 67 7.89 -11.15 -5.20
CA ASN A 67 8.43 -12.48 -5.53
C ASN A 67 9.92 -12.41 -5.89
N GLU A 68 10.33 -11.41 -6.66
CA GLU A 68 11.73 -11.19 -7.04
C GLU A 68 12.60 -10.87 -5.82
N ALA A 69 12.13 -9.99 -4.92
CA ALA A 69 12.81 -9.67 -3.67
C ALA A 69 12.93 -10.90 -2.75
N GLN A 70 11.89 -11.73 -2.65
CA GLN A 70 11.96 -12.98 -1.90
C GLN A 70 13.01 -13.94 -2.48
N ALA A 71 13.08 -14.06 -3.81
CA ALA A 71 14.08 -14.91 -4.46
C ALA A 71 15.50 -14.39 -4.22
N ALA A 72 15.69 -13.05 -4.23
CA ALA A 72 16.95 -12.42 -3.88
C ALA A 72 17.33 -12.68 -2.41
N GLN A 73 16.38 -12.55 -1.47
CA GLN A 73 16.58 -12.91 -0.06
C GLN A 73 17.06 -14.35 0.09
N VAL A 74 16.41 -15.32 -0.58
CA VAL A 74 16.80 -16.74 -0.53
C VAL A 74 18.24 -16.95 -1.06
N ARG A 75 18.62 -16.30 -2.17
CA ARG A 75 19.99 -16.36 -2.70
C ARG A 75 20.99 -15.75 -1.73
N PHE A 76 20.64 -14.62 -1.12
CA PHE A 76 21.47 -13.94 -0.13
C PHE A 76 21.70 -14.83 1.10
N ASP A 77 20.64 -15.39 1.66
CA ASP A 77 20.71 -16.27 2.84
C ASP A 77 21.60 -17.50 2.57
N ALA A 78 21.46 -18.12 1.40
CA ALA A 78 22.29 -19.24 0.98
C ALA A 78 23.78 -18.86 0.85
N LYS A 79 24.06 -17.62 0.40
CA LYS A 79 25.42 -17.08 0.26
C LYS A 79 26.05 -16.78 1.62
N VAL A 80 25.33 -16.12 2.52
CA VAL A 80 25.89 -15.66 3.80
C VAL A 80 25.83 -16.70 4.90
N LYS A 81 24.95 -17.72 4.79
CA LYS A 81 24.82 -18.83 5.76
C LYS A 81 24.69 -18.35 7.22
N GLY A 82 23.94 -17.26 7.43
CA GLY A 82 23.74 -16.65 8.74
C GLY A 82 24.85 -15.71 9.22
N ALA A 83 25.89 -15.46 8.40
CA ALA A 83 26.94 -14.50 8.73
C ALA A 83 26.51 -13.02 8.61
N ALA A 84 25.33 -12.75 8.04
CA ALA A 84 24.75 -11.43 7.91
C ALA A 84 23.23 -11.50 8.18
N PRO A 85 22.62 -10.40 8.66
CA PRO A 85 21.17 -10.31 8.80
C PRO A 85 20.46 -10.38 7.44
N PRO A 86 19.14 -10.61 7.42
CA PRO A 86 18.34 -10.52 6.20
C PRO A 86 18.48 -9.17 5.48
N LEU A 87 18.20 -9.13 4.17
CA LEU A 87 18.27 -7.89 3.38
C LEU A 87 17.16 -6.89 3.76
N ILE A 88 16.04 -7.41 4.26
CA ILE A 88 14.93 -6.63 4.82
C ILE A 88 14.61 -7.18 6.19
N GLU A 89 14.51 -6.26 7.15
CA GLU A 89 13.96 -6.48 8.48
C GLU A 89 12.91 -5.40 8.74
N GLY A 90 11.91 -5.75 9.55
CA GLY A 90 10.81 -4.86 9.89
C GLY A 90 9.66 -4.88 8.89
N ASP A 91 8.61 -4.15 9.24
CA ASP A 91 7.45 -3.94 8.41
C ASP A 91 7.84 -3.20 7.12
N ILE A 92 7.40 -3.70 5.97
CA ILE A 92 7.70 -3.10 4.67
C ILE A 92 6.55 -2.24 4.15
N PHE A 93 5.36 -2.34 4.71
CA PHE A 93 4.17 -1.70 4.16
C PHE A 93 3.87 -0.35 4.80
N THR A 94 4.64 0.02 5.81
CA THR A 94 4.52 1.30 6.53
C THR A 94 5.91 1.87 6.80
N SER A 95 5.99 3.16 7.13
CA SER A 95 7.24 3.81 7.50
C SER A 95 7.89 3.28 8.78
N MET A 96 7.09 2.75 9.72
CA MET A 96 7.56 2.34 11.04
C MET A 96 8.03 0.89 11.03
N PHE A 97 9.22 0.62 11.58
CA PHE A 97 9.84 -0.71 11.58
C PHE A 97 8.96 -1.79 12.24
N GLU A 98 8.27 -1.45 13.32
CA GLU A 98 7.37 -2.34 14.05
C GLU A 98 6.00 -2.52 13.37
N GLY A 99 5.71 -1.72 12.36
CA GLY A 99 4.45 -1.72 11.62
C GLY A 99 3.30 -1.01 12.33
N ALA A 100 2.18 -0.89 11.64
CA ALA A 100 0.96 -0.31 12.18
C ALA A 100 0.09 -1.34 12.93
N THR A 101 -0.60 -0.86 13.96
CA THR A 101 -1.69 -1.56 14.66
C THR A 101 -3.07 -0.97 14.33
N GLY A 102 -3.12 0.21 13.72
CA GLY A 102 -4.34 0.85 13.25
C GLY A 102 -4.08 1.73 12.04
N TRP A 103 -5.13 1.96 11.24
CA TRP A 103 -5.07 2.77 10.03
C TRP A 103 -6.39 3.51 9.80
N GLN A 104 -6.29 4.69 9.21
CA GLN A 104 -7.41 5.46 8.70
C GLN A 104 -7.04 5.97 7.31
N VAL A 105 -7.69 5.44 6.28
CA VAL A 105 -7.55 5.94 4.91
C VAL A 105 -8.30 7.26 4.78
N GLY A 106 -7.61 8.28 4.28
CA GLY A 106 -8.19 9.60 3.99
C GLY A 106 -8.76 9.69 2.57
N ASP A 107 -8.97 10.92 2.11
CA ASP A 107 -9.49 11.17 0.77
C ASP A 107 -8.45 10.85 -0.30
N CYS A 108 -8.74 9.86 -1.13
CA CYS A 108 -7.88 9.53 -2.26
C CYS A 108 -8.04 10.57 -3.36
N THR A 109 -6.92 10.96 -3.98
CA THR A 109 -6.90 11.89 -5.11
C THR A 109 -6.19 11.23 -6.29
N GLY A 110 -6.68 11.47 -7.50
CA GLY A 110 -6.15 10.80 -8.68
C GLY A 110 -6.96 11.04 -9.94
N ASP A 111 -6.68 10.23 -10.95
CA ASP A 111 -7.40 10.18 -12.22
C ASP A 111 -8.01 8.79 -12.44
N ALA A 112 -8.42 8.51 -13.68
CA ALA A 112 -9.02 7.21 -14.03
C ALA A 112 -8.05 6.02 -13.96
N LYS A 113 -6.73 6.26 -13.85
CA LYS A 113 -5.67 5.25 -13.96
C LYS A 113 -4.83 5.12 -12.70
N THR A 114 -4.59 6.22 -11.99
CA THR A 114 -3.71 6.28 -10.83
C THR A 114 -4.35 7.09 -9.72
N ALA A 115 -4.05 6.71 -8.48
CA ALA A 115 -4.53 7.43 -7.30
C ALA A 115 -3.51 7.40 -6.18
N ARG A 116 -3.59 8.40 -5.30
CA ARG A 116 -2.82 8.53 -4.06
C ARG A 116 -3.79 8.64 -2.91
N CYS A 117 -3.67 7.72 -1.96
CA CYS A 117 -4.52 7.67 -0.78
C CYS A 117 -3.65 7.95 0.46
N PRO A 118 -3.77 9.13 1.09
CA PRO A 118 -3.10 9.38 2.36
C PRO A 118 -3.69 8.46 3.42
N VAL A 119 -2.84 8.00 4.34
CA VAL A 119 -3.22 7.10 5.41
C VAL A 119 -2.63 7.60 6.70
N THR A 120 -3.47 7.81 7.70
CA THR A 120 -3.03 7.99 9.08
C THR A 120 -2.85 6.62 9.70
N LEU A 121 -1.64 6.31 10.15
CA LEU A 121 -1.28 5.05 10.75
C LEU A 121 -1.00 5.24 12.24
N THR A 122 -1.30 4.23 13.03
CA THR A 122 -1.01 4.22 14.46
C THR A 122 -0.32 2.93 14.87
N HIS A 123 0.58 3.04 15.84
CA HIS A 123 1.17 1.89 16.52
C HIS A 123 0.92 2.03 18.01
N THR A 124 0.20 1.06 18.58
CA THR A 124 0.02 0.91 20.01
C THR A 124 0.95 -0.20 20.49
N PRO A 125 1.96 0.12 21.33
CA PRO A 125 2.84 -0.89 21.91
C PRO A 125 2.05 -1.97 22.64
N PRO A 126 2.51 -3.24 22.62
CA PRO A 126 1.84 -4.29 23.37
C PRO A 126 1.85 -4.00 24.88
N ALA A 127 0.89 -4.55 25.63
CA ALA A 127 0.75 -4.28 27.06
C ALA A 127 1.98 -4.65 27.92
N HIS A 128 2.84 -5.54 27.42
CA HIS A 128 4.09 -5.98 28.06
C HIS A 128 5.32 -5.22 27.54
N ALA A 129 5.12 -4.16 26.75
CA ALA A 129 6.21 -3.28 26.32
C ALA A 129 6.90 -2.63 27.52
N ALA A 130 8.17 -2.25 27.32
CA ALA A 130 8.93 -1.52 28.33
C ALA A 130 8.18 -0.24 28.76
N ALA A 131 8.25 0.05 30.06
CA ALA A 131 7.57 1.21 30.63
C ALA A 131 7.98 2.51 29.90
N GLY A 132 6.98 3.29 29.47
CA GLY A 132 7.19 4.58 28.80
C GLY A 132 7.07 4.55 27.27
N GLN A 133 6.90 3.39 26.62
CA GLN A 133 6.52 3.37 25.22
C GLN A 133 5.09 3.90 25.03
N LYS A 134 4.95 4.96 24.23
CA LYS A 134 3.67 5.63 23.94
C LYS A 134 3.17 5.23 22.55
N PRO A 135 1.85 5.28 22.32
CA PRO A 135 1.33 5.16 20.96
C PRO A 135 1.97 6.17 20.02
N ALA A 136 2.32 5.71 18.82
CA ALA A 136 2.81 6.55 17.74
C ALA A 136 1.72 6.74 16.69
N GLN A 137 1.73 7.89 16.03
CA GLN A 137 0.89 8.18 14.87
C GLN A 137 1.76 8.83 13.79
N TRP A 138 1.57 8.41 12.55
CA TRP A 138 2.27 8.96 11.39
C TRP A 138 1.41 8.89 10.13
N HIS A 139 1.92 9.42 9.03
CA HIS A 139 1.27 9.38 7.73
C HIS A 139 2.14 8.67 6.70
N ASP A 140 1.48 7.86 5.87
CA ASP A 140 2.04 7.27 4.66
C ASP A 140 1.06 7.50 3.50
N ILE A 141 1.49 7.21 2.27
CA ILE A 141 0.63 7.32 1.09
C ILE A 141 0.63 5.99 0.33
N LEU A 142 -0.55 5.40 0.16
CA LEU A 142 -0.71 4.31 -0.80
C LEU A 142 -0.84 4.87 -2.21
N VAL A 143 -0.05 4.33 -3.13
CA VAL A 143 -0.19 4.58 -4.56
C VAL A 143 -0.99 3.43 -5.15
N LEU A 144 -2.10 3.75 -5.81
CA LEU A 144 -3.00 2.78 -6.42
C LEU A 144 -2.96 2.92 -7.93
N ILE A 145 -3.18 1.80 -8.63
CA ILE A 145 -3.44 1.78 -10.07
C ILE A 145 -4.76 1.09 -10.37
N ARG A 146 -5.40 1.51 -11.46
CA ARG A 146 -6.58 0.85 -12.00
C ARG A 146 -6.17 -0.36 -12.82
N THR A 147 -6.64 -1.54 -12.45
CA THR A 147 -6.52 -2.79 -13.22
C THR A 147 -7.88 -3.20 -13.80
N ASP A 148 -7.87 -4.26 -14.59
CA ASP A 148 -9.06 -4.96 -15.10
C ASP A 148 -10.04 -5.38 -14.00
N THR A 149 -9.49 -5.74 -12.83
CA THR A 149 -10.18 -6.24 -11.64
C THR A 149 -10.41 -5.16 -10.57
N GLY A 150 -10.23 -3.88 -10.92
CA GLY A 150 -10.46 -2.74 -10.04
C GLY A 150 -9.19 -2.03 -9.58
N TRP A 151 -9.31 -1.19 -8.57
CA TRP A 151 -8.15 -0.50 -7.98
C TRP A 151 -7.31 -1.47 -7.14
N LYS A 152 -5.98 -1.38 -7.25
CA LYS A 152 -5.01 -2.19 -6.50
C LYS A 152 -3.87 -1.31 -5.99
N VAL A 153 -3.31 -1.66 -4.83
CA VAL A 153 -2.12 -1.00 -4.29
C VAL A 153 -0.91 -1.41 -5.11
N ASP A 154 -0.15 -0.42 -5.56
CA ASP A 154 0.96 -0.56 -6.50
C ASP A 154 2.28 -0.07 -5.91
N ASP A 155 2.22 0.81 -4.92
CA ASP A 155 3.37 1.24 -4.13
C ASP A 155 2.94 1.83 -2.78
N VAL A 156 3.92 2.02 -1.89
CA VAL A 156 3.80 2.81 -0.67
C VAL A 156 4.84 3.92 -0.75
N VAL A 157 4.43 5.16 -0.49
CA VAL A 157 5.36 6.27 -0.21
C VAL A 157 5.44 6.42 1.31
N TYR A 158 6.65 6.27 1.83
CA TYR A 158 6.95 6.40 3.25
C TYR A 158 7.10 7.88 3.59
N ASP A 159 6.07 8.47 4.22
CA ASP A 159 5.94 9.93 4.39
C ASP A 159 5.96 10.36 5.88
N ALA A 160 6.38 9.46 6.76
CA ALA A 160 6.30 9.66 8.20
C ALA A 160 7.32 10.66 8.76
N GLY A 161 8.38 10.98 8.00
CA GLY A 161 9.47 11.85 8.47
C GLY A 161 10.21 11.33 9.72
N LEU A 162 10.15 10.02 9.99
CA LEU A 162 10.80 9.40 11.14
C LEU A 162 12.32 9.47 10.99
N ALA A 163 13.03 9.71 12.10
CA ALA A 163 14.49 9.66 12.12
C ALA A 163 15.02 8.24 11.84
N PHE A 164 14.24 7.22 12.22
CA PHE A 164 14.53 5.81 11.99
C PHE A 164 13.24 5.14 11.49
N GLY A 165 13.29 4.59 10.28
CA GLY A 165 12.16 4.00 9.59
C GLY A 165 12.41 3.85 8.09
N ASN A 166 11.43 3.31 7.38
CA ASN A 166 11.48 3.25 5.93
C ASN A 166 11.34 4.66 5.34
N THR A 167 12.02 4.92 4.23
CA THR A 167 11.98 6.19 3.51
C THR A 167 11.92 5.95 2.00
N GLY A 168 11.42 6.94 1.25
CA GLY A 168 11.23 6.80 -0.19
C GLY A 168 10.00 5.96 -0.53
N THR A 169 10.19 4.84 -1.23
CA THR A 169 9.08 3.99 -1.68
C THR A 169 9.35 2.50 -1.45
N LEU A 170 8.27 1.73 -1.27
CA LEU A 170 8.36 0.26 -1.18
C LEU A 170 9.00 -0.31 -2.44
N SER A 171 8.57 0.14 -3.63
CA SER A 171 9.16 -0.33 -4.88
C SER A 171 10.66 0.01 -4.99
N GLY A 172 11.10 1.15 -4.45
CA GLY A 172 12.51 1.51 -4.33
C GLY A 172 13.28 0.53 -3.42
N MET A 173 12.75 0.25 -2.24
CA MET A 173 13.33 -0.73 -1.30
C MET A 173 13.47 -2.11 -1.94
N LEU A 174 12.42 -2.62 -2.58
CA LEU A 174 12.44 -3.95 -3.21
C LEU A 174 13.49 -4.04 -4.34
N LYS A 175 13.70 -2.96 -5.11
CA LYS A 175 14.77 -2.92 -6.13
C LYS A 175 16.16 -3.01 -5.49
N MET A 176 16.38 -2.36 -4.35
CA MET A 176 17.66 -2.46 -3.64
C MET A 176 17.92 -3.89 -3.17
N VAL A 177 16.91 -4.58 -2.65
CA VAL A 177 17.03 -6.01 -2.27
C VAL A 177 17.45 -6.87 -3.45
N VAL A 178 16.76 -6.72 -4.59
CA VAL A 178 17.06 -7.50 -5.79
C VAL A 178 18.49 -7.23 -6.28
N ALA A 179 18.97 -5.98 -6.17
CA ALA A 179 20.33 -5.61 -6.57
C ALA A 179 21.43 -6.23 -5.69
N GLN A 180 21.14 -6.55 -4.42
CA GLN A 180 22.12 -7.16 -3.49
C GLN A 180 22.37 -8.65 -3.79
N ALA A 181 21.41 -9.32 -4.41
CA ALA A 181 21.52 -10.72 -4.81
C ALA A 181 20.77 -10.95 -6.11
N PRO A 182 21.32 -10.52 -7.27
CA PRO A 182 20.70 -10.72 -8.57
C PRO A 182 20.55 -12.20 -8.91
N ALA A 183 19.71 -12.50 -9.91
CA ALA A 183 19.46 -13.87 -10.39
C ALA A 183 20.71 -14.52 -11.00
#